data_AF-A0A969YKY5-F1
#
_entry.id   AF-A0A969YKY5-F1
#
_cell.length_a   1.000
_cell.length_b   1.000
_cell.length_c   1.000
_cell.angle_alpha   90.00
_cell.angle_beta   90.00
_cell.angle_gamma   90.00
#
_symmetry.space_group_name_H-M   'P 1'
#
loop_
_entity.id
_entity.type
_entity.pdbx_description
1 polymer ?
#
loop_
_entity_poly.entity_id
_entity_poly.type
_entity_poly.pdbx_seq_one_letter_code
_entity_poly.pdbx_strand_id
1 'polypeptide(L)' 'MNIYVWRHSKWFSSWSMFDEPHICRQNYMQAEVAVLANSKEEALELLAEEDIWNIDEMRRIEPRILPVDQPTVVSKCLY' A
#
# COMPACT_ATOMS: atom_id res chain seq x y z
N MET A 1 -1.93 -2.24 17.90
CA MET A 1 -1.04 -2.08 16.72
C MET A 1 -1.46 -3.07 15.65
N ASN A 2 -1.58 -2.58 14.42
CA ASN A 2 -1.90 -3.34 13.23
C ASN A 2 -0.85 -3.05 12.15
N ILE A 3 -0.66 -3.98 11.24
CA ILE A 3 0.13 -3.77 10.04
C ILE A 3 -0.82 -3.38 8.92
N TYR A 4 -0.59 -2.21 8.34
CA TYR A 4 -1.31 -1.69 7.18
C TYR A 4 -0.48 -1.96 5.94
N VAL A 5 -0.99 -2.83 5.06
CA VAL A 5 -0.29 -3.21 3.83
C VAL A 5 -1.00 -2.62 2.63
N TRP A 6 -0.30 -1.78 1.88
CA TRP A 6 -0.70 -1.35 0.55
C TRP A 6 0.09 -2.15 -0.49
N ARG A 7 -0.62 -2.82 -1.39
CA ARG A 7 -0.01 -3.55 -2.50
C ARG A 7 -0.68 -3.13 -3.79
N HIS A 8 0.10 -2.66 -4.74
CA HIS A 8 -0.35 -2.35 -6.09
C HIS A 8 0.60 -2.95 -7.12
N SER A 9 0.04 -3.51 -8.18
CA SER A 9 0.79 -4.14 -9.26
C SER A 9 0.17 -3.77 -10.60
N LYS A 10 0.98 -3.26 -11.52
CA LYS A 10 0.56 -2.93 -12.89
C LYS A 10 0.48 -4.15 -13.82
N TRP A 11 0.85 -5.34 -13.32
CA TRP A 11 0.86 -6.59 -14.08
C TRP A 11 -0.53 -7.09 -14.51
N PHE A 12 -1.60 -6.68 -13.82
CA PHE A 12 -2.97 -7.16 -14.04
C PHE A 12 -3.92 -6.09 -14.60
N SER A 13 -3.40 -5.07 -15.29
CA SER A 13 -4.22 -4.06 -15.99
C SER A 13 -4.92 -4.67 -17.21
N SER A 14 -6.01 -5.42 -16.98
CA SER A 14 -6.98 -5.84 -18.02
C SER A 14 -8.21 -4.92 -18.12
N TRP A 15 -8.23 -3.78 -17.42
CA TRP A 15 -9.34 -2.84 -17.48
C TRP A 15 -8.83 -1.41 -17.69
N SER A 16 -9.28 -0.80 -18.80
CA SER A 16 -9.29 0.62 -19.13
C SER A 16 -8.19 1.51 -18.54
N MET A 17 -7.26 1.89 -19.42
CA MET A 17 -6.13 2.84 -19.30
C MET A 17 -6.43 4.25 -18.70
N PHE A 18 -7.58 4.48 -18.08
CA PHE A 18 -8.08 5.82 -17.73
C PHE A 18 -8.13 6.15 -16.24
N ASP A 19 -8.05 5.15 -15.34
CA ASP A 19 -8.11 5.36 -13.88
C ASP A 19 -7.15 4.40 -13.15
N GLU A 20 -5.95 4.19 -13.70
CA GLU A 20 -4.98 3.29 -13.09
C GLU A 20 -4.39 3.94 -11.82
N PRO A 21 -4.59 3.36 -10.63
CA PRO A 21 -4.21 4.02 -9.39
C PRO A 21 -2.70 4.16 -9.26
N HIS A 22 -2.24 5.36 -8.91
CA HIS A 22 -0.83 5.70 -8.86
C HIS A 22 -0.39 5.93 -7.41
N ILE A 23 -0.15 4.81 -6.69
CA ILE A 23 0.24 4.83 -5.26
C ILE A 23 1.66 5.35 -4.99
N CYS A 24 2.51 5.41 -6.00
CA CYS A 24 3.88 5.89 -5.91
C CYS A 24 4.15 6.86 -7.05
N ARG A 25 4.87 7.94 -6.75
CA ARG A 25 5.21 9.01 -7.71
C ARG A 25 6.24 8.55 -8.75
N GLN A 26 6.98 7.48 -8.46
CA GLN A 26 7.95 6.89 -9.39
C GLN A 26 7.29 5.84 -10.28
N ASN A 27 7.98 5.44 -11.35
CA ASN A 27 7.52 4.35 -12.19
C ASN A 27 7.80 3.00 -11.50
N TYR A 28 6.78 2.17 -11.29
CA TYR A 28 6.91 0.86 -10.68
C TYR A 28 6.05 -0.17 -11.42
N MET A 29 6.52 -1.41 -11.49
CA MET A 29 5.72 -2.56 -11.96
C MET A 29 4.92 -3.18 -10.81
N GLN A 30 5.52 -3.21 -9.62
CA GLN A 30 4.88 -3.61 -8.37
C GLN A 30 5.41 -2.71 -7.27
N ALA A 31 4.50 -2.15 -6.48
CA ALA A 31 4.80 -1.38 -5.29
C ALA A 31 4.06 -2.01 -4.12
N GLU A 32 4.78 -2.26 -3.04
CA GLU A 32 4.23 -2.76 -1.80
C GLU A 32 4.85 -2.00 -0.65
N VAL A 33 4.02 -1.59 0.30
CA VAL A 33 4.48 -1.02 1.56
C VAL A 33 3.65 -1.55 2.71
N ALA A 34 4.33 -1.88 3.80
CA ALA A 34 3.73 -2.38 5.03
C ALA A 34 4.17 -1.46 6.17
N VAL A 35 3.20 -0.87 6.88
CA VAL A 35 3.45 0.07 7.97
C VAL A 35 2.82 -0.46 9.24
N LEU A 36 3.61 -0.52 10.31
CA LEU A 36 3.13 -0.86 11.65
C LEU A 36 2.62 0.42 12.32
N ALA A 37 1.31 0.51 12.55
CA ALA A 37 0.71 1.68 13.19
C ALA A 37 -0.49 1.28 14.06
N ASN A 38 -0.96 2.20 14.89
CA ASN A 38 -2.19 2.02 15.67
C ASN A 38 -3.44 2.32 14.85
N SER A 39 -3.32 3.21 13.86
CA SER A 39 -4.41 3.70 13.00
C SER A 39 -3.96 3.85 11.55
N LYS A 40 -4.92 3.82 10.61
CA LYS A 40 -4.67 4.07 9.18
C LYS A 40 -4.04 5.45 8.97
N GLU A 41 -4.50 6.46 9.71
CA GLU A 41 -4.02 7.83 9.61
C GLU A 41 -2.55 7.94 10.03
N GLU A 42 -2.18 7.35 11.17
CA GLU A 42 -0.78 7.28 11.64
C GLU A 42 0.13 6.57 10.62
N ALA A 43 -0.36 5.50 9.98
CA ALA A 43 0.38 4.84 8.91
C ALA A 43 0.57 5.74 7.67
N LEU A 44 -0.44 6.53 7.31
CA LEU A 44 -0.36 7.47 6.18
C LEU A 44 0.56 8.65 6.49
N GLU A 45 0.60 9.14 7.74
CA GLU A 45 1.53 10.19 8.17
C GLU A 45 2.98 9.72 8.05
N LEU A 46 3.29 8.50 8.48
CA LEU A 46 4.63 7.90 8.31
C LEU A 46 5.01 7.77 6.82
N LEU A 47 4.05 7.43 5.96
CA LEU A 47 4.30 7.36 4.51
C LEU A 47 4.46 8.74 3.88
N ALA A 48 3.86 9.78 4.46
CA ALA A 48 3.95 11.15 3.97
C ALA A 48 5.36 11.72 4.15
N GLU A 49 6.13 11.23 5.13
CA GLU A 49 7.52 11.62 5.35
C GLU A 49 8.46 11.17 4.21
N GLU A 50 8.11 10.10 3.49
CA GLU A 50 8.99 9.45 2.51
C GLU A 50 8.94 10.03 1.09
N ASP A 51 8.18 11.12 0.81
CA ASP A 51 7.93 11.87 -0.46
C ASP A 51 7.70 11.06 -1.77
N ILE A 52 7.85 9.74 -1.73
CA ILE A 52 7.75 8.80 -2.84
C ILE A 52 6.31 8.31 -2.99
N TRP A 53 5.56 8.29 -1.88
CA TRP A 53 4.20 7.75 -1.80
C TRP A 53 3.14 8.81 -2.12
N ASN A 54 2.11 8.38 -2.84
CA ASN A 54 0.95 9.22 -3.11
C ASN A 54 -0.13 8.96 -2.06
N ILE A 55 -0.12 9.76 -1.00
CA ILE A 55 -1.01 9.62 0.16
C ILE A 55 -2.48 9.76 -0.22
N ASP A 56 -2.81 10.61 -1.19
CA ASP A 56 -4.20 10.80 -1.63
C ASP A 56 -4.76 9.52 -2.27
N GLU A 57 -3.98 8.91 -3.16
CA GLU A 57 -4.31 7.62 -3.79
C GLU A 57 -4.29 6.47 -2.77
N MET A 58 -3.32 6.45 -1.86
CA MET A 58 -3.28 5.47 -0.76
C MET A 58 -4.42 5.63 0.24
N ARG A 59 -5.03 6.82 0.33
CA ARG A 59 -6.23 7.04 1.13
C ARG A 59 -7.46 6.46 0.44
N ARG A 60 -7.55 6.60 -0.90
CA ARG A 60 -8.59 6.01 -1.76
C ARG A 60 -8.54 4.48 -1.77
N ILE A 61 -7.34 3.90 -1.75
CA ILE A 61 -7.16 2.45 -1.68
C ILE A 61 -7.26 2.00 -0.22
N GLU A 62 -8.10 1.00 0.04
CA GLU A 62 -8.17 0.42 1.38
C GLU A 62 -6.95 -0.48 1.64
N PRO A 63 -6.12 -0.18 2.66
CA PRO A 63 -5.03 -1.05 3.04
C PRO A 63 -5.56 -2.36 3.62
N ARG A 64 -4.81 -3.43 3.41
CA ARG A 64 -5.03 -4.67 4.16
C ARG A 64 -4.57 -4.46 5.59
N ILE A 65 -5.49 -4.53 6.54
CA ILE A 65 -5.22 -4.39 7.97
C ILE A 65 -4.98 -5.78 8.55
N LEU A 66 -3.82 -5.96 9.17
CA LEU A 66 -3.43 -7.22 9.80
C LEU A 66 -3.18 -6.99 11.29
N PRO A 67 -3.88 -7.70 12.20
CA PRO A 67 -3.61 -7.59 13.62
C PRO A 67 -2.25 -8.20 13.96
N VAL A 68 -1.48 -7.51 14.81
CA VAL A 68 -0.15 -7.96 15.25
C VAL A 68 -0.25 -9.05 16.33
N ASP A 69 -1.43 -9.22 16.92
CA ASP A 69 -1.71 -10.18 18.00
C ASP A 69 -1.62 -11.65 17.56
N GLN A 70 -1.68 -11.93 16.26
CA GLN A 70 -1.62 -13.28 15.73
C GLN A 70 -0.54 -13.41 14.65
N PRO A 71 0.19 -14.55 14.61
CA PRO A 71 1.15 -14.81 13.54
C PRO A 71 0.41 -14.83 12.19
N THR A 72 0.80 -13.92 11.29
CA THR A 72 0.13 -13.78 9.99
C THR A 72 1.14 -13.47 8.88
N VAL A 73 0.81 -13.89 7.67
CA VAL A 73 1.63 -13.60 6.48
C VAL A 73 1.34 -12.18 6.01
N VAL A 74 2.32 -11.29 6.23
CA VAL A 74 2.25 -9.87 5.86
C VAL A 74 2.35 -9.67 4.34
N SER A 75 3.31 -10.34 3.71
CA SER A 75 3.51 -10.31 2.27
C SER A 75 3.94 -11.67 1.73
N LYS A 76 3.63 -11.91 0.46
CA LYS A 76 4.09 -13.06 -0.33
C LYS A 76 4.44 -12.57 -1.73
N CYS A 77 5.75 -12.53 -1.99
CA CYS A 77 6.32 -12.31 -3.32
C CYS A 77 6.71 -13.67 -3.90
N LEU A 78 6.11 -14.02 -5.03
CA LEU A 78 6.50 -15.16 -5.85
C LEU A 78 7.04 -14.56 -7.15
N TYR A 79 8.28 -14.90 -7.48
CA TYR A 79 8.97 -14.48 -8.71
C TYR A 79 8.80 -15.54 -9.79
#